data_AF-A0A7Y5RFF7-F1
#
_entry.id   AF-A0A7Y5RFF7-F1
#
_cell.length_a   1.000
_cell.length_b   1.000
_cell.length_c   1.000
_cell.angle_alpha   90.00
_cell.angle_beta   90.00
_cell.angle_gamma   90.00
#
_symmetry.space_group_name_H-M   'P 1'
#
loop_
_entity.id
_entity.type
_entity.pdbx_description
1 polymer ?
#
loop_
_entity_poly.entity_id
_entity_poly.type
_entity_poly.pdbx_seq_one_letter_code
_entity_poly.pdbx_strand_id
1 'polypeptide(L)'
;MARKTQQQPRFDTVLSTLGNHKFDVSAGANGAKRISKYGCAADIRAAADGTAEITIRPGWLLKGNIARLVDKGYQKFLKAGHTEIPATADNLRDLHRFSEELKESMGALVLYNEALGTTSDRYVYDRVLGRP
;
A
#
# COMPACT_ATOMS: atom_id res chain seq x y z
N MET A 1 29.33 1.83 -10.96
CA MET A 1 28.28 2.78 -11.40
C MET A 1 27.61 3.34 -10.15
N ALA A 2 27.83 4.61 -9.81
CA ALA A 2 27.15 5.21 -8.67
C ALA A 2 25.65 5.31 -8.98
N ARG A 3 24.81 4.62 -8.20
CA ARG A 3 23.35 4.67 -8.34
C ARG A 3 22.93 6.11 -8.02
N LYS A 4 22.48 6.88 -9.03
CA LYS A 4 21.89 8.20 -8.81
C LYS A 4 20.75 8.02 -7.81
N THR A 5 20.89 8.55 -6.60
CA THR A 5 19.79 8.61 -5.65
C THR A 5 18.72 9.50 -6.30
N GLN A 6 17.67 8.88 -6.83
CA GLN A 6 16.51 9.63 -7.32
C GLN A 6 15.95 10.38 -6.11
N GLN A 7 16.03 11.71 -6.13
CA GLN A 7 15.44 12.53 -5.09
C GLN A 7 13.93 12.30 -5.12
N GLN A 8 13.35 12.09 -3.94
CA GLN A 8 11.90 11.89 -3.85
C GLN A 8 11.19 13.16 -4.37
N PRO A 9 10.23 13.03 -5.30
CA PRO A 9 9.43 14.14 -5.79
C PRO A 9 8.69 14.84 -4.64
N ARG A 10 8.45 16.15 -4.83
CA ARG A 10 7.63 16.93 -3.91
C ARG A 10 6.18 16.46 -3.91
N PHE A 11 5.51 16.64 -2.79
CA PHE A 11 4.13 16.22 -2.60
C PHE A 11 3.16 16.70 -3.71
N ASP A 12 3.25 17.96 -4.13
CA ASP A 12 2.38 18.50 -5.19
C ASP A 12 2.64 17.85 -6.57
N THR A 13 3.90 17.53 -6.86
CA THR A 13 4.28 16.78 -8.06
C THR A 13 3.74 15.36 -8.01
N VAL A 14 3.78 14.71 -6.85
CA VAL A 14 3.20 13.38 -6.64
C VAL A 14 1.69 13.43 -6.87
N LEU A 15 0.98 14.42 -6.31
CA LEU A 15 -0.47 14.54 -6.50
C LEU A 15 -0.88 14.75 -7.95
N SER A 16 -0.17 15.60 -8.69
CA SER A 16 -0.44 15.81 -10.12
C SER A 16 -0.14 14.56 -10.95
N THR A 17 0.94 13.85 -10.63
CA THR A 17 1.28 12.55 -11.26
C THR A 17 0.17 11.53 -10.99
N LEU A 18 -0.25 11.33 -9.74
CA LEU A 18 -1.33 10.41 -9.39
C LEU A 18 -2.64 10.73 -10.12
N GLY A 19 -2.99 12.02 -10.26
CA GLY A 19 -4.14 12.46 -11.06
C GLY A 19 -4.03 12.07 -12.54
N ASN A 20 -2.85 12.24 -13.14
CA ASN A 20 -2.58 11.81 -14.52
C ASN A 20 -2.71 10.28 -14.68
N HIS A 21 -2.25 9.54 -13.68
CA HIS A 21 -2.37 8.08 -13.60
C HIS A 21 -3.77 7.60 -13.20
N LYS A 22 -4.78 8.47 -13.15
CA LYS A 22 -6.19 8.12 -12.86
C LYS A 22 -6.41 7.53 -11.47
N PHE A 23 -5.64 7.99 -10.48
CA PHE A 23 -5.99 7.77 -9.08
C PHE A 23 -7.07 8.77 -8.67
N ASP A 24 -8.04 8.30 -7.91
CA ASP A 24 -8.98 9.17 -7.22
C ASP A 24 -8.31 9.74 -5.98
N VAL A 25 -8.43 11.06 -5.77
CA VAL A 25 -7.85 11.76 -4.63
C VAL A 25 -8.98 12.39 -3.80
N SER A 26 -9.11 11.96 -2.54
CA SER A 26 -10.10 12.49 -1.60
C SER A 26 -9.45 12.97 -0.31
N ALA A 27 -10.22 13.61 0.57
CA ALA A 27 -9.76 13.93 1.92
C ALA A 27 -9.60 12.64 2.74
N GLY A 28 -8.45 12.50 3.41
CA GLY A 28 -8.16 11.45 4.39
C GLY A 28 -8.17 12.00 5.82
N ALA A 29 -7.77 11.17 6.78
CA ALA A 29 -7.68 11.58 8.19
C ALA A 29 -6.45 12.48 8.44
N ASN A 30 -6.53 13.35 9.45
CA ASN A 30 -5.40 14.17 9.93
C ASN A 30 -4.69 14.99 8.83
N GLY A 31 -5.47 15.54 7.89
CA GLY A 31 -4.93 16.35 6.79
C GLY A 31 -4.24 15.55 5.68
N ALA A 32 -4.25 14.22 5.74
CA ALA A 32 -3.77 13.37 4.66
C ALA A 32 -4.72 13.43 3.45
N LYS A 33 -4.18 13.10 2.28
CA LYS A 33 -4.95 12.82 1.07
C LYS A 33 -5.09 11.32 0.92
N ARG A 34 -6.32 10.84 0.81
CA ARG A 34 -6.60 9.46 0.46
C ARG A 34 -6.51 9.32 -1.04
N ILE A 35 -5.75 8.33 -1.48
CA ILE A 35 -5.61 7.95 -2.88
C ILE A 35 -6.24 6.58 -3.07
N SER A 36 -7.04 6.41 -4.11
CA SER A 36 -7.72 5.14 -4.36
C SER A 36 -7.75 4.78 -5.84
N LYS A 37 -7.62 3.48 -6.11
CA LYS A 37 -7.69 2.88 -7.44
C LYS A 37 -7.80 1.35 -7.31
N TYR A 38 -8.45 0.68 -8.26
CA TYR A 38 -8.59 -0.79 -8.29
C TYR A 38 -9.20 -1.40 -7.01
N GLY A 39 -10.06 -0.68 -6.31
CA GLY A 39 -10.59 -1.14 -5.00
C GLY A 39 -9.57 -1.08 -3.86
N CYS A 40 -8.37 -0.56 -4.08
CA CYS A 40 -7.35 -0.31 -3.08
C CYS A 40 -7.27 1.18 -2.72
N ALA A 41 -6.70 1.46 -1.55
CA ALA A 41 -6.38 2.82 -1.13
C ALA A 41 -5.14 2.88 -0.23
N ALA A 42 -4.56 4.09 -0.16
CA ALA A 42 -3.53 4.50 0.77
C ALA A 42 -3.79 5.95 1.18
N ASP A 43 -3.26 6.36 2.33
CA ASP A 43 -3.27 7.77 2.72
C ASP A 43 -1.85 8.32 2.65
N ILE A 44 -1.69 9.50 2.04
CA ILE A 44 -0.42 10.20 1.87
C ILE A 44 -0.50 11.63 2.39
N ARG A 45 0.63 12.18 2.84
CA ARG A 45 0.74 13.60 3.25
C ARG A 45 2.08 14.19 2.82
N ALA A 46 2.19 15.51 2.89
CA ALA A 46 3.48 16.18 2.84
C ALA A 46 4.25 15.93 4.16
N ALA A 47 5.48 15.44 4.06
CA ALA A 47 6.42 15.42 5.17
C ALA A 47 6.95 16.83 5.47
N ALA A 48 7.69 16.97 6.57
CA ALA A 48 8.26 18.25 6.98
C ALA A 48 9.26 18.84 5.96
N ASP A 49 9.87 18.00 5.12
CA ASP A 49 10.78 18.39 4.05
C ASP A 49 10.07 18.63 2.69
N GLY A 50 8.74 18.50 2.65
CA GLY A 50 7.91 18.68 1.46
C GLY A 50 7.84 17.47 0.53
N THR A 51 8.47 16.34 0.88
CA THR A 51 8.32 15.07 0.15
C THR A 51 6.97 14.41 0.46
N ALA A 52 6.53 13.48 -0.39
CA ALA A 52 5.34 12.69 -0.12
C ALA A 52 5.67 11.53 0.85
N GLU A 53 4.92 11.43 1.94
CA GLU A 53 5.00 10.34 2.92
C GLU A 53 3.69 9.54 2.93
N ILE A 54 3.78 8.22 2.95
CA ILE A 54 2.63 7.32 3.15
C ILE A 54 2.32 7.24 4.64
N THR A 55 1.15 7.70 5.06
CA THR A 55 0.68 7.60 6.46
C THR A 55 -0.09 6.31 6.73
N ILE A 56 -0.88 5.85 5.76
CA ILE A 56 -1.54 4.55 5.80
C ILE A 56 -1.10 3.76 4.56
N ARG A 57 -0.48 2.60 4.81
CA ARG A 57 0.05 1.73 3.75
C ARG A 57 -1.07 1.30 2.78
N PRO A 58 -0.72 0.99 1.52
CA PRO A 58 -1.65 0.38 0.57
C PRO A 58 -2.41 -0.80 1.16
N GLY A 59 -3.72 -0.82 0.94
CA GLY A 59 -4.58 -1.91 1.35
C GLY A 59 -5.88 -1.93 0.57
N TRP A 60 -6.64 -3.01 0.70
CA TRP A 60 -7.94 -3.15 0.05
C TRP A 60 -9.01 -2.33 0.78
N LEU A 61 -9.89 -1.64 0.07
CA LEU A 61 -11.01 -0.92 0.69
C LEU A 61 -12.09 -1.90 1.13
N LEU A 62 -12.11 -2.19 2.43
CA LEU A 62 -13.10 -3.04 3.07
C LEU A 62 -14.06 -2.18 3.89
N LYS A 63 -15.29 -2.00 3.40
CA LYS A 63 -16.32 -1.15 4.04
C LYS A 63 -15.79 0.25 4.38
N GLY A 64 -15.09 0.88 3.44
CA GLY A 64 -14.52 2.23 3.59
C GLY A 64 -13.23 2.31 4.42
N ASN A 65 -12.75 1.19 4.97
CA ASN A 65 -11.50 1.12 5.71
C ASN A 65 -10.40 0.47 4.85
N ILE A 66 -9.18 0.96 4.99
CA ILE A 66 -8.01 0.37 4.33
C ILE A 66 -7.62 -0.90 5.10
N ALA A 67 -7.87 -2.06 4.51
CA ALA A 67 -7.58 -3.36 5.10
C ALA A 67 -6.15 -3.79 4.79
N ARG A 68 -5.41 -4.17 5.84
CA ARG A 68 -4.07 -4.73 5.70
C ARG A 68 -4.11 -6.19 5.25
N LEU A 69 -3.07 -6.64 4.57
CA LEU A 69 -2.92 -8.03 4.17
C LEU A 69 -2.22 -8.83 5.29
N VAL A 70 -2.93 -9.80 5.88
CA VAL A 70 -2.45 -10.67 6.94
C VAL A 70 -2.29 -12.08 6.42
N ASP A 71 -1.10 -12.64 6.54
CA ASP A 71 -0.81 -14.02 6.22
C ASP A 71 -0.97 -14.91 7.46
N LYS A 72 -1.74 -16.00 7.36
CA LYS A 72 -1.90 -16.98 8.44
C LYS A 72 -1.22 -18.33 8.15
N GLY A 73 -0.34 -18.38 7.15
CA GLY A 73 0.39 -19.59 6.75
C GLY A 73 -0.36 -20.45 5.75
N TYR A 74 -1.67 -20.64 5.92
CA TYR A 74 -2.50 -21.42 4.99
C TYR A 74 -3.29 -20.56 3.99
N GLN A 75 -3.54 -19.29 4.32
CA GLN A 75 -4.36 -18.36 3.54
C GLN A 75 -4.01 -16.92 3.94
N LYS A 76 -4.15 -15.99 2.99
CA LYS A 76 -4.06 -14.54 3.25
C LYS A 76 -5.44 -13.95 3.49
N PHE A 77 -5.51 -12.97 4.38
CA PHE A 77 -6.73 -12.30 4.81
C PHE A 77 -6.60 -10.78 4.70
N LEU A 78 -7.67 -10.11 4.29
CA LEU A 78 -7.80 -8.66 4.38
C LEU A 78 -8.45 -8.33 5.71
N LYS A 79 -7.75 -7.58 6.57
CA LYS A 79 -8.21 -7.25 7.93
C LYS A 79 -8.33 -5.75 8.15
N ALA A 80 -9.51 -5.29 8.57
CA ALA A 80 -9.77 -3.92 9.01
C ALA A 80 -10.60 -3.94 10.30
N GLY A 81 -9.99 -3.52 11.43
CA GLY A 81 -10.61 -3.61 12.75
C GLY A 81 -11.04 -5.03 13.10
N HIS A 82 -12.34 -5.22 13.37
CA HIS A 82 -12.96 -6.52 13.63
C HIS A 82 -13.40 -7.27 12.36
N THR A 83 -13.36 -6.63 11.20
CA THR A 83 -13.75 -7.29 9.93
C THR A 83 -12.53 -7.98 9.31
N GLU A 84 -12.72 -9.23 8.90
CA GLU A 84 -11.70 -10.03 8.26
C GLU A 84 -12.34 -10.89 7.18
N ILE A 85 -11.79 -10.87 5.97
CA ILE A 85 -12.24 -11.71 4.84
C ILE A 85 -11.04 -12.39 4.18
N PRO A 86 -11.19 -13.57 3.57
CA PRO A 86 -10.12 -14.17 2.79
C PRO A 86 -9.76 -13.28 1.60
N ALA A 87 -8.46 -13.11 1.34
CA ALA A 87 -7.96 -12.41 0.17
C ALA A 87 -8.05 -13.32 -1.06
N THR A 88 -8.74 -12.86 -2.12
CA THR A 88 -8.77 -13.54 -3.41
C THR A 88 -7.51 -13.23 -4.22
N ALA A 89 -7.26 -13.99 -5.28
CA ALA A 89 -6.14 -13.72 -6.17
C ALA A 89 -6.24 -12.33 -6.84
N ASP A 90 -7.45 -11.89 -7.18
CA ASP A 90 -7.66 -10.57 -7.80
C ASP A 90 -7.37 -9.45 -6.82
N ASN A 91 -7.80 -9.58 -5.56
CA ASN A 91 -7.43 -8.61 -4.51
C ASN A 91 -5.91 -8.46 -4.39
N LEU A 92 -5.16 -9.56 -4.50
CA LEU A 92 -3.70 -9.53 -4.41
C LEU A 92 -3.07 -8.85 -5.63
N ARG A 93 -3.56 -9.16 -6.85
CA ARG A 93 -3.08 -8.54 -8.09
C ARG A 93 -3.33 -7.05 -8.10
N ASP A 94 -4.53 -6.63 -7.73
CA ASP A 94 -4.90 -5.22 -7.68
C ASP A 94 -4.11 -4.47 -6.61
N LEU A 95 -3.91 -5.05 -5.43
CA LEU A 95 -3.10 -4.45 -4.37
C LEU A 95 -1.63 -4.30 -4.80
N HIS A 96 -1.07 -5.31 -5.48
CA HIS A 96 0.28 -5.23 -6.00
C HIS A 96 0.41 -4.15 -7.07
N ARG A 97 -0.48 -4.15 -8.07
CA ARG A 97 -0.51 -3.13 -9.13
C ARG A 97 -0.66 -1.72 -8.58
N PHE A 98 -1.59 -1.52 -7.64
CA PHE A 98 -1.79 -0.25 -6.95
C PHE A 98 -0.51 0.20 -6.25
N SER A 99 0.15 -0.71 -5.52
CA SER A 99 1.36 -0.39 -4.75
C SER A 99 2.52 0.00 -5.64
N GLU A 100 2.70 -0.67 -6.78
CA GLU A 100 3.79 -0.37 -7.72
C GLU A 100 3.55 0.97 -8.44
N GLU A 101 2.34 1.22 -8.96
CA GLU A 101 1.98 2.51 -9.58
C GLU A 101 2.15 3.67 -8.58
N LEU A 102 1.80 3.46 -7.30
CA LEU A 102 1.99 4.46 -6.25
C LEU A 102 3.48 4.72 -5.97
N LYS A 103 4.28 3.67 -5.78
CA LYS A 103 5.72 3.80 -5.52
C LYS A 103 6.42 4.53 -6.66
N GLU A 104 6.09 4.19 -7.90
CA GLU A 104 6.63 4.85 -9.08
C GLU A 104 6.28 6.34 -9.09
N SER A 105 5.02 6.68 -8.80
CA SER A 105 4.55 8.08 -8.70
C SER A 105 5.26 8.86 -7.59
N MET A 106 5.66 8.18 -6.52
CA MET A 106 6.41 8.75 -5.40
C MET A 106 7.93 8.72 -5.60
N GLY A 107 8.43 8.29 -6.76
CA GLY A 107 9.87 8.13 -7.02
C GLY A 107 10.55 7.16 -6.06
N ALA A 108 9.80 6.23 -5.47
CA ALA A 108 10.31 5.25 -4.54
C ALA A 108 11.03 4.12 -5.28
N LEU A 109 12.00 3.51 -4.61
CA LEU A 109 12.75 2.41 -5.18
C LEU A 109 11.88 1.16 -5.30
N VAL A 110 11.71 0.65 -6.52
CA VAL A 110 11.11 -0.66 -6.76
C VAL A 110 12.13 -1.74 -6.39
N LEU A 111 11.84 -2.51 -5.34
CA LEU A 111 12.68 -3.60 -4.87
C LEU A 111 12.28 -4.90 -5.56
N TYR A 112 13.27 -5.70 -5.99
CA TYR A 112 13.02 -6.95 -6.74
C TYR A 112 11.98 -7.86 -6.07
N ASN A 113 12.12 -8.13 -4.77
CA ASN A 113 11.20 -9.01 -4.05
C ASN A 113 9.78 -8.42 -3.91
N GLU A 114 9.64 -7.10 -3.88
CA GLU A 114 8.33 -6.44 -3.83
C GLU A 114 7.69 -6.34 -5.23
N ALA A 115 8.51 -6.34 -6.28
CA ALA A 115 8.08 -6.35 -7.67
C ALA A 115 7.59 -7.74 -8.15
N LEU A 116 7.99 -8.82 -7.47
CA LEU A 116 7.55 -10.18 -7.81
C LEU A 116 6.07 -10.45 -7.47
N GLY A 117 5.45 -9.65 -6.61
CA GLY A 117 4.05 -9.77 -6.24
C GLY A 117 3.72 -9.14 -4.90
N THR A 118 2.53 -9.44 -4.39
CA THR A 118 2.03 -8.86 -3.14
C THR A 118 2.73 -9.46 -1.92
N THR A 119 3.40 -8.62 -1.15
CA THR A 119 3.91 -8.95 0.18
C THR A 119 2.82 -8.72 1.24
N SER A 120 2.85 -9.48 2.32
CA SER A 120 1.90 -9.32 3.43
C SER A 120 2.42 -8.31 4.44
N ASP A 121 1.54 -7.45 4.96
CA ASP A 121 1.88 -6.48 6.02
C ASP A 121 2.20 -7.16 7.35
N ARG A 122 1.55 -8.29 7.62
CA ARG A 122 1.70 -9.02 8.88
C ARG A 122 1.61 -10.51 8.65
N TYR A 123 2.53 -11.24 9.27
CA TYR A 123 2.52 -12.70 9.30
C TYR A 123 2.12 -13.16 10.70
N VAL A 124 1.04 -13.93 10.79
CA VAL A 124 0.49 -14.50 12.01
C VAL A 124 0.37 -16.00 11.82
N TYR A 125 1.52 -16.66 11.91
CA TYR A 125 1.55 -18.12 11.82
C TYR A 125 1.08 -18.73 13.13
N ASP A 126 0.21 -19.71 13.02
CA ASP A 126 -0.07 -20.62 14.12
C ASP A 126 1.16 -21.53 14.29
N ARG A 127 2.10 -21.09 15.11
CA ARG A 127 3.26 -21.92 15.45
C ARG A 127 2.79 -22.97 16.45
N VAL A 128 2.94 -24.24 16.10
CA VAL A 128 2.71 -25.34 17.05
C VAL A 128 3.72 -25.20 18.19
N LEU A 129 3.25 -24.71 19.33
CA LEU A 129 4.02 -24.64 20.57
C LEU A 129 4.00 -26.03 21.24
N GLY A 130 5.15 -26.61 21.55
CA GLY A 130 5.24 -27.84 22.34
C GLY A 130 4.95 -29.14 21.57
N ARG A 131 5.52 -29.34 20.38
CA ARG A 131 5.72 -30.72 19.90
C ARG A 131 6.74 -31.41 20.82
N PRO A 132 6.50 -32.67 21.24
CA PRO A 132 7.44 -33.43 22.05
C PRO A 132 8.80 -33.61 21.37
#